data_AF-A0A6G0MPZ3-F1
#
_entry.id   AF-A0A6G0MPZ3-F1
#
_cell.length_a   1.000
_cell.length_b   1.000
_cell.length_c   1.000
_cell.angle_alpha   90.00
_cell.angle_beta   90.00
_cell.angle_gamma   90.00
#
_symmetry.space_group_name_H-M   'P 1'
#
loop_
_entity.id
_entity.type
_entity.pdbx_description
1 polymer ?
#
loop_
_entity_poly.entity_id
_entity_poly.type
_entity_poly.pdbx_seq_one_letter_code
_entity_poly.pdbx_strand_id
1 'polypeptide(L)'
;MSPSYADTVKLVEDNYFHWEFNMRMKLSRMGLLAHIIKSEFDALSDRSTVQWKTNDLKALDVIAGDVSLTYQVYIRGATTAADSWRMLEEQFNRNTLKNRLIVTKKLHNFKMESDGDDW
;
A
#
# COMPACT_ATOMS: atom_id res chain seq x y z
N MET A 1 -5.04 30.14 -9.50
CA MET A 1 -5.73 29.19 -8.61
C MET A 1 -4.70 28.18 -8.14
N SER A 2 -4.44 28.08 -6.84
CA SER A 2 -3.68 26.95 -6.30
C SER A 2 -4.46 25.68 -6.58
N PRO A 3 -3.84 24.56 -6.98
CA PRO A 3 -4.56 23.30 -7.10
C PRO A 3 -5.24 23.04 -5.76
N SER A 4 -6.58 23.02 -5.75
CA SER A 4 -7.30 22.29 -4.72
C SER A 4 -6.70 20.90 -4.75
N TYR A 5 -6.15 20.41 -3.64
CA TYR A 5 -5.77 18.99 -3.47
C TYR A 5 -7.07 18.15 -3.42
N ALA A 6 -7.92 18.34 -4.43
CA ALA A 6 -9.16 17.62 -4.66
C ALA A 6 -8.76 16.20 -5.04
N ASP A 7 -9.19 15.27 -4.19
CA ASP A 7 -9.18 13.83 -4.38
C ASP A 7 -7.82 13.24 -4.78
N THR A 8 -6.98 12.95 -3.78
CA THR A 8 -5.89 12.00 -3.98
C THR A 8 -6.47 10.69 -4.51
N VAL A 9 -5.95 10.23 -5.64
CA VAL A 9 -6.37 8.98 -6.27
C VAL A 9 -6.24 7.86 -5.23
N LYS A 10 -7.39 7.26 -4.89
CA LYS A 10 -7.44 6.17 -3.93
C LYS A 10 -6.64 4.96 -4.41
N LEU A 11 -6.21 4.11 -3.49
CA LEU A 11 -5.54 2.87 -3.82
C LEU A 11 -6.44 1.97 -4.67
N VAL A 12 -5.91 1.55 -5.82
CA VAL A 12 -6.48 0.59 -6.78
C VAL A 12 -5.37 -0.35 -7.29
N GLU A 13 -5.71 -1.34 -8.12
CA GLU A 13 -4.82 -2.45 -8.50
C GLU A 13 -3.45 -2.05 -9.06
N ASP A 14 -3.40 -0.99 -9.86
CA ASP A 14 -2.25 -0.63 -10.69
C ASP A 14 -1.46 0.58 -10.19
N ASN A 15 -1.91 1.24 -9.13
CA ASN A 15 -1.30 2.48 -8.66
C ASN A 15 -0.55 2.36 -7.31
N TYR A 16 -0.35 1.14 -6.80
CA TYR A 16 0.18 0.91 -5.44
C TYR A 16 1.42 1.73 -5.11
N PHE A 17 2.48 1.73 -5.92
CA PHE A 17 3.71 2.48 -5.60
C PHE A 17 3.52 3.99 -5.58
N HIS A 18 2.63 4.52 -6.44
CA HIS A 18 2.30 5.94 -6.44
C HIS A 18 1.48 6.31 -5.21
N TRP A 19 0.48 5.49 -4.90
CA TRP A 19 -0.33 5.62 -3.69
C TRP A 19 0.52 5.54 -2.42
N GLU A 20 1.44 4.56 -2.35
CA GLU A 20 2.34 4.32 -1.22
C GLU A 20 3.19 5.57 -0.93
N PHE A 21 3.85 6.11 -1.96
CA PHE A 21 4.64 7.33 -1.82
C PHE A 21 3.79 8.51 -1.33
N ASN A 22 2.64 8.74 -1.96
CA ASN A 22 1.75 9.84 -1.59
C ASN A 22 1.20 9.68 -0.17
N MET A 23 0.86 8.46 0.24
CA MET A 23 0.35 8.16 1.58
C MET A 23 1.43 8.40 2.64
N ARG A 24 2.68 8.00 2.39
CA ARG A 24 3.81 8.32 3.28
C ARG A 24 3.99 9.83 3.43
N MET A 25 3.87 10.59 2.35
CA MET A 25 3.92 12.07 2.39
C MET A 25 2.72 12.67 3.14
N LYS A 26 1.51 12.12 2.96
CA LYS A 26 0.30 12.53 3.67
C LYS A 26 0.45 12.31 5.17
N LEU A 27 0.85 11.11 5.60
CA LEU A 27 1.08 10.79 7.00
C LEU A 27 2.23 11.62 7.61
N SER A 28 3.31 11.87 6.87
CA SER A 28 4.41 12.74 7.33
C SER A 28 3.95 14.15 7.66
N ARG A 29 3.15 14.77 6.78
CA ARG A 29 2.58 16.11 7.00
C ARG A 29 1.65 16.16 8.21
N MET A 30 1.04 15.04 8.57
CA MET A 30 0.17 14.90 9.73
C MET A 30 0.91 14.51 11.01
N GLY A 31 2.24 14.28 10.95
CA GLY A 31 3.03 13.77 12.08
C GLY A 31 2.74 12.31 12.43
N LEU A 32 2.17 11.54 11.49
CA LEU A 32 1.68 10.18 11.70
C LEU A 32 2.57 9.09 11.06
N LEU A 33 3.63 9.48 10.33
CA LEU A 33 4.46 8.53 9.57
C LEU A 33 5.09 7.43 10.45
N ALA A 34 5.43 7.74 11.70
CA ALA A 34 6.03 6.78 12.63
C ALA A 34 5.10 5.59 12.96
N HIS A 35 3.78 5.73 12.76
CA HIS A 35 2.80 4.68 13.07
C HIS A 35 2.72 3.57 12.00
N ILE A 36 3.30 3.79 10.81
CA ILE A 36 3.41 2.75 9.77
C ILE A 36 4.82 2.19 9.62
N ILE A 37 5.84 2.91 10.11
CA ILE A 37 7.22 2.45 10.07
C ILE A 37 7.44 1.51 11.24
N LYS A 38 7.78 0.26 10.95
CA LYS A 38 8.21 -0.69 11.96
C LYS A 38 9.60 -0.27 12.46
N SER A 39 9.66 0.52 13.53
CA SER A 39 10.92 0.78 14.22
C SER A 39 11.35 -0.48 14.96
N GLU A 40 12.55 -0.97 14.66
CA GLU A 40 13.21 -2.09 15.36
C GLU A 40 13.62 -1.72 16.79
N PHE A 41 13.58 -0.43 17.14
CA PHE A 41 14.10 0.12 18.39
C PHE A 41 13.06 0.89 19.22
N ASP A 42 11.77 0.82 18.86
CA ASP A 42 10.75 1.51 19.65
C ASP A 42 10.62 0.90 21.04
N ALA A 43 10.86 1.72 22.05
CA ALA A 43 10.55 1.37 23.43
C ALA A 43 9.04 1.08 23.52
N LEU A 44 8.69 -0.18 23.81
CA LEU A 44 7.30 -0.64 23.98
C LEU A 44 6.50 0.25 24.96
N SER A 45 7.20 0.96 25.87
CA SER A 45 6.63 1.94 26.79
C SER A 45 5.88 3.06 26.06
N ASP A 46 6.43 3.60 24.97
CA ASP A 46 5.86 4.77 24.28
C ASP A 46 4.60 4.39 23.50
N ARG A 47 4.56 3.16 22.99
CA ARG A 47 3.39 2.59 22.30
C ARG A 47 2.21 2.29 23.23
N SER A 48 2.45 2.20 24.54
CA SER A 48 1.40 1.96 25.53
C SER A 48 0.60 3.22 25.89
N THR A 49 1.13 4.41 25.57
CA THR A 49 0.51 5.69 25.88
C THR A 49 -0.82 5.88 25.15
N VAL A 50 -1.77 6.55 25.80
CA VAL A 50 -3.08 6.88 25.21
C VAL A 50 -2.91 7.72 23.93
N GLN A 51 -1.93 8.62 23.93
CA GLN A 51 -1.63 9.47 22.78
C GLN A 51 -1.15 8.65 21.58
N TRP A 52 -0.24 7.69 21.80
CA TRP A 52 0.22 6.81 20.73
C TRP A 52 -0.94 6.03 20.11
N LYS A 53 -1.76 5.38 20.94
CA LYS A 53 -2.93 4.62 20.47
C LYS A 53 -3.92 5.48 19.69
N THR A 54 -4.13 6.71 20.13
CA THR A 54 -5.01 7.65 19.44
C THR A 54 -4.46 8.04 18.07
N ASN A 55 -3.15 8.34 18.00
CA ASN A 55 -2.51 8.68 16.73
C ASN A 55 -2.41 7.49 15.78
N ASP A 56 -2.23 6.29 16.32
CA ASP A 56 -2.23 5.04 15.55
C ASP A 56 -3.59 4.79 14.87
N LEU A 57 -4.68 4.93 15.63
CA LEU A 57 -6.04 4.83 15.06
C LEU A 57 -6.33 5.94 14.03
N LYS A 58 -5.81 7.15 14.26
CA LYS A 58 -5.93 8.24 13.29
C LYS A 58 -5.18 7.93 11.99
N ALA A 59 -3.98 7.36 12.08
CA ALA A 59 -3.22 6.91 10.92
C ALA A 59 -3.95 5.80 10.16
N LEU A 60 -4.52 4.84 10.89
CA LEU A 60 -5.35 3.77 10.32
C LEU A 60 -6.57 4.32 9.55
N ASP A 61 -7.29 5.28 10.14
CA ASP A 61 -8.43 5.94 9.50
C ASP A 61 -8.04 6.65 8.19
N VAL A 62 -6.92 7.38 8.21
CA VAL A 62 -6.38 8.06 7.02
C VAL A 62 -6.05 7.05 5.91
N ILE A 63 -5.45 5.91 6.25
CA ILE A 63 -5.14 4.84 5.29
C ILE A 63 -6.44 4.26 4.74
N ALA A 64 -7.36 3.84 5.62
CA ALA A 64 -8.61 3.19 5.22
C ALA A 64 -9.50 4.08 4.34
N GLY A 65 -9.55 5.38 4.62
CA GLY A 65 -10.30 6.36 3.81
C GLY A 65 -9.73 6.56 2.40
N ASP A 66 -8.43 6.32 2.22
CA ASP A 66 -7.70 6.49 0.97
C ASP A 66 -7.60 5.19 0.15
N VAL A 67 -8.18 4.10 0.64
CA VAL A 67 -8.33 2.83 -0.10
C VAL A 67 -9.70 2.81 -0.79
N SER A 68 -9.74 2.42 -2.06
CA SER A 68 -11.02 2.26 -2.77
C SER A 68 -11.85 1.12 -2.16
N LEU A 69 -13.18 1.24 -2.18
CA LEU A 69 -14.12 0.36 -1.47
C LEU A 69 -13.86 -1.13 -1.74
N THR A 70 -13.59 -1.50 -2.99
CA THR A 70 -13.32 -2.88 -3.40
C THR A 70 -12.10 -3.49 -2.71
N TYR A 71 -11.11 -2.66 -2.33
CA TYR A 71 -9.86 -3.09 -1.74
C TYR A 71 -9.82 -2.96 -0.21
N GLN A 72 -10.80 -2.29 0.41
CA GLN A 72 -10.90 -2.20 1.87
C GLN A 72 -11.02 -3.58 2.54
N VAL A 73 -11.54 -4.58 1.83
CA VAL A 73 -11.60 -5.98 2.31
C VAL A 73 -10.23 -6.51 2.72
N TYR A 74 -9.15 -6.04 2.10
CA TYR A 74 -7.78 -6.47 2.40
C TYR A 74 -7.26 -5.95 3.74
N ILE A 75 -7.84 -4.88 4.28
CA ILE A 75 -7.44 -4.30 5.57
C ILE A 75 -8.53 -4.44 6.64
N ARG A 76 -9.62 -5.17 6.37
CA ARG A 76 -10.76 -5.31 7.29
C ARG A 76 -10.39 -5.83 8.69
N GLY A 77 -9.29 -6.58 8.79
CA GLY A 77 -8.79 -7.15 10.04
C GLY A 77 -7.68 -6.34 10.71
N ALA A 78 -7.28 -5.20 10.14
CA ALA A 78 -6.25 -4.36 10.71
C ALA A 78 -6.76 -3.65 11.96
N THR A 79 -6.01 -3.77 13.06
CA THR A 79 -6.29 -3.07 14.32
C THR A 79 -5.30 -1.92 14.57
N THR A 80 -4.25 -1.82 13.76
CA THR A 80 -3.24 -0.76 13.83
C THR A 80 -2.92 -0.22 12.44
N ALA A 81 -2.36 1.00 12.38
CA ALA A 81 -1.91 1.57 11.12
C ALA A 81 -0.82 0.70 10.46
N ALA A 82 0.15 0.23 11.23
CA ALA A 82 1.21 -0.66 10.77
C ALA A 82 0.66 -1.98 10.20
N ASP A 83 -0.37 -2.57 10.83
CA ASP A 83 -1.00 -3.79 10.31
C ASP A 83 -1.66 -3.54 8.95
N SER A 84 -2.45 -2.46 8.83
CA SER A 84 -3.08 -2.12 7.56
C SER A 84 -2.05 -1.88 6.45
N TRP A 85 -0.94 -1.20 6.79
CA TRP A 85 0.15 -0.94 5.86
C TRP A 85 0.78 -2.23 5.34
N ARG A 86 1.17 -3.14 6.25
CA ARG A 86 1.73 -4.45 5.91
C ARG A 86 0.76 -5.28 5.07
N MET A 87 -0.53 -5.30 5.42
CA MET A 87 -1.53 -6.06 4.67
C MET A 87 -1.64 -5.58 3.22
N LEU A 88 -1.66 -4.25 3.00
CA LEU A 88 -1.66 -3.67 1.66
C LEU A 88 -0.37 -3.99 0.91
N GLU A 89 0.78 -3.82 1.56
CA GLU A 89 2.08 -4.16 0.97
C GLU A 89 2.12 -5.63 0.50
N GLU A 90 1.70 -6.56 1.36
CA GLU A 90 1.66 -7.98 1.02
C GLU A 90 0.71 -8.28 -0.14
N GLN A 91 -0.47 -7.67 -0.22
CA GLN A 91 -1.40 -7.92 -1.32
C GLN A 91 -0.87 -7.35 -2.65
N PHE A 92 -0.48 -6.08 -2.66
CA PHE A 92 -0.17 -5.37 -3.90
C PHE A 92 1.25 -5.65 -4.42
N ASN A 93 2.24 -5.91 -3.55
CA ASN A 93 3.55 -6.37 -3.99
C ASN A 93 3.50 -7.79 -4.55
N ARG A 94 2.72 -8.70 -3.93
CA ARG A 94 2.50 -10.05 -4.48
C ARG A 94 1.82 -10.00 -5.84
N ASN A 95 0.82 -9.13 -6.01
CA ASN A 95 0.12 -8.98 -7.28
C ASN A 95 1.03 -8.40 -8.36
N THR A 96 1.86 -7.40 -8.03
CA THR A 96 2.85 -6.85 -8.96
C THR A 96 3.84 -7.92 -9.45
N LEU A 97 4.36 -8.75 -8.57
CA LEU A 97 5.28 -9.83 -8.94
C LEU A 97 4.60 -10.91 -9.78
N LYS A 98 3.37 -11.30 -9.42
CA LYS A 98 2.56 -12.25 -10.21
C LYS A 98 2.26 -11.69 -11.61
N ASN A 99 1.85 -10.43 -11.71
CA ASN A 99 1.53 -9.78 -12.98
C ASN A 99 2.78 -9.68 -13.87
N ARG A 100 3.93 -9.30 -13.31
CA ARG A 100 5.22 -9.34 -14.02
C ARG A 100 5.55 -10.74 -14.53
N LEU A 101 5.41 -11.77 -13.69
CA LEU A 101 5.68 -13.15 -14.09
C LEU A 101 4.75 -13.62 -15.22
N ILE A 102 3.46 -13.30 -15.14
CA ILE A 102 2.48 -13.65 -16.19
C ILE A 102 2.85 -12.97 -17.50
N VAL A 103 3.21 -11.68 -17.49
CA VAL A 103 3.63 -10.95 -18.69
C VAL A 103 4.89 -11.56 -19.29
N THR A 104 5.92 -11.84 -18.47
CA THR A 104 7.15 -12.48 -18.95
C THR A 104 6.89 -13.87 -19.54
N LYS A 105 6.01 -14.66 -18.91
CA LYS A 105 5.63 -15.99 -19.42
C LYS A 105 4.89 -15.90 -20.76
N LYS A 106 3.95 -14.96 -20.89
CA LYS A 106 3.23 -14.72 -22.15
C LYS A 106 4.19 -14.28 -23.27
N LEU A 107 5.11 -13.37 -22.97
CA LEU A 107 6.11 -12.91 -23.95
C LEU A 107 7.05 -14.03 -24.39
N HIS A 108 7.51 -14.85 -23.45
CA HIS A 108 8.32 -16.03 -23.75
C HIS A 108 7.58 -17.02 -24.65
N ASN A 109 6.33 -17.34 -24.32
CA ASN A 109 5.52 -18.26 -25.11
C ASN A 109 5.26 -17.72 -26.52
N PHE A 110 4.96 -16.42 -26.65
CA PHE A 110 4.79 -15.77 -27.95
C PHE A 110 6.06 -15.90 -28.83
N LYS A 111 7.25 -15.74 -28.23
CA LYS A 111 8.52 -15.92 -28.92
C LYS A 111 8.76 -17.38 -29.36
N MET A 112 8.38 -18.36 -28.54
CA MET A 112 8.52 -19.78 -28.88
C MET A 112 7.54 -20.22 -29.98
N GLU A 113 6.34 -19.65 -30.03
CA GLU A 113 5.38 -19.87 -31.12
C GLU A 113 5.87 -19.26 -32.44
N SER A 114 6.49 -18.07 -32.42
CA SER A 114 7.05 -17.47 -33.64
C SER A 114 8.28 -18.18 -34.20
N ASP A 115 9.07 -18.85 -33.35
CA ASP A 115 10.29 -19.57 -33.74
C ASP A 115 10.00 -21.03 -34.16
N GLY A 116 8.75 -21.50 -34.02
CA GLY A 116 8.34 -22.89 -34.27
C GLY A 116 7.71 -23.18 -35.64
N ASP A 117 7.39 -22.13 -36.43
CA ASP A 117 6.62 -22.23 -37.68
C ASP A 117 7.45 -21.97 -38.95
N ASP A 118 8.78 -22.15 -38.89
CA ASP A 118 9.70 -22.06 -40.03
C ASP A 118 10.39 -23.41 -40.30
N TRP A 119 9.63 -24.48 -40.63
CA TRP A 119 10.08 -25.68 -41.36
C TRP A 119 8.94 -26.43 -42.05
#